data_AF-A0A950C7L1-F1
#
_entry.id   AF-A0A950C7L1-F1
#
_cell.length_a   1.000
_cell.length_b   1.000
_cell.length_c   1.000
_cell.angle_alpha   90.00
_cell.angle_beta   90.00
_cell.angle_gamma   90.00
#
_symmetry.space_group_name_H-M   'P 1'
#
loop_
_entity.id
_entity.type
_entity.pdbx_description
1 polymer ?
#
loop_
_entity_poly.entity_id
_entity_poly.type
_entity_poly.pdbx_seq_one_letter_code
_entity_poly.pdbx_strand_id
1 'polypeptide(L)'
;AANAGGGEGVRGAARGAAGGAAIGAIAGDAGKGAAAGAAAGALAGGAARRRTQHEAAAQQQQQQAAAAQQAQASIAQQKATYNKAFSACLEGKGYTVR
;
A
#
# COMPACT_ATOMS: atom_id res chain seq x y z
N ALA A 1 -24.52 8.32 -6.83
CA ALA A 1 -23.44 7.33 -7.00
C ALA A 1 -22.49 7.40 -5.81
N ALA A 2 -22.70 6.55 -4.80
CA ALA A 2 -21.84 6.42 -3.64
C ALA A 2 -21.25 5.01 -3.68
N ASN A 3 -20.09 4.86 -4.29
CA ASN A 3 -19.36 3.60 -4.24
C ASN A 3 -17.86 3.90 -4.30
N ALA A 4 -17.26 4.05 -3.14
CA ALA A 4 -15.81 4.14 -2.98
C ALA A 4 -15.41 3.35 -1.73
N GLY A 5 -15.23 2.05 -1.91
CA GLY A 5 -14.24 1.23 -1.22
C GLY A 5 -14.35 1.09 0.30
N GLY A 6 -14.89 -0.05 0.74
CA GLY A 6 -14.59 -0.67 2.04
C GLY A 6 -15.20 0.01 3.27
N GLY A 7 -15.44 -0.77 4.32
CA GLY A 7 -16.13 -0.35 5.55
C GLY A 7 -15.60 0.93 6.21
N GLU A 8 -14.33 1.29 5.99
CA GLU A 8 -13.74 2.54 6.48
C GLU A 8 -14.19 3.80 5.72
N GLY A 9 -14.48 3.71 4.41
CA GLY A 9 -15.05 4.81 3.63
C GLY A 9 -16.45 5.18 4.11
N VAL A 10 -17.28 4.16 4.30
CA VAL A 10 -18.66 4.30 4.78
C VAL A 10 -18.70 4.81 6.22
N ARG A 11 -17.81 4.30 7.09
CA ARG A 11 -17.74 4.74 8.50
C ARG A 11 -17.29 6.20 8.65
N GLY A 12 -16.35 6.65 7.83
CA GLY A 12 -15.90 8.05 7.81
C GLY A 12 -17.01 9.00 7.32
N ALA A 13 -17.69 8.65 6.24
CA ALA A 13 -18.80 9.42 5.71
C ALA A 13 -19.99 9.48 6.69
N ALA A 14 -20.34 8.36 7.33
CA ALA A 14 -21.42 8.30 8.31
C ALA A 14 -21.12 9.14 9.57
N ARG A 15 -19.88 9.11 10.07
CA ARG A 15 -19.47 9.99 11.19
C ARG A 15 -19.49 11.46 10.80
N GLY A 16 -19.02 11.81 9.60
CA GLY A 16 -19.07 13.18 9.09
C GLY A 16 -20.52 13.69 8.92
N ALA A 17 -21.41 12.82 8.42
CA ALA A 17 -22.82 13.12 8.27
C ALA A 17 -23.51 13.31 9.63
N ALA A 18 -23.25 12.45 10.62
CA ALA A 18 -23.84 12.56 11.96
C ALA A 18 -23.39 13.83 12.70
N GLY A 19 -22.09 14.16 12.64
CA GLY A 19 -21.56 15.41 13.21
C GLY A 19 -22.10 16.65 12.50
N GLY A 20 -22.19 16.61 11.16
CA GLY A 20 -22.78 17.67 10.36
C GLY A 20 -24.27 17.86 10.62
N ALA A 21 -25.02 16.77 10.83
CA ALA A 21 -26.44 16.81 11.18
C ALA A 21 -26.68 17.46 12.54
N ALA A 22 -25.84 17.15 13.54
CA ALA A 22 -25.94 17.74 14.88
C ALA A 22 -25.71 19.27 14.83
N ILE A 23 -24.71 19.73 14.08
CA ILE A 23 -24.43 21.16 13.91
C ILE A 23 -25.52 21.83 13.06
N GLY A 24 -25.99 21.16 11.99
CA GLY A 24 -27.07 21.65 11.14
C GLY A 24 -28.42 21.76 11.87
N ALA A 25 -28.70 20.87 12.82
CA ALA A 25 -29.89 20.93 13.65
C ALA A 25 -29.92 22.19 14.54
N ILE A 26 -28.75 22.65 15.00
CA ILE A 26 -28.62 23.90 15.76
C ILE A 26 -28.83 25.11 14.84
N ALA A 27 -28.40 25.02 13.58
CA ALA A 27 -28.55 26.06 12.56
C ALA A 27 -29.90 26.03 11.79
N GLY A 28 -30.82 25.14 12.17
CA GLY A 28 -32.18 25.05 11.60
C GLY A 28 -32.35 24.14 10.39
N ASP A 29 -31.28 23.50 9.88
CA ASP A 29 -31.38 22.51 8.80
C ASP A 29 -30.34 21.39 8.99
N ALA A 30 -30.78 20.34 9.70
CA ALA A 30 -29.99 19.13 9.91
C ALA A 30 -29.65 18.41 8.59
N GLY A 31 -30.49 18.53 7.56
CA GLY A 31 -30.30 17.90 6.26
C GLY A 31 -29.16 18.53 5.45
N LYS A 32 -29.10 19.87 5.37
CA LYS A 32 -27.94 20.57 4.78
C LYS A 32 -26.68 20.34 5.60
N GLY A 33 -26.77 20.38 6.92
CA GLY A 33 -25.63 20.11 7.80
C GLY A 33 -25.06 18.70 7.60
N ALA A 34 -25.93 17.69 7.50
CA ALA A 34 -25.54 16.31 7.22
C ALA A 34 -24.88 16.16 5.84
N ALA A 35 -25.45 16.77 4.81
CA ALA A 35 -24.90 16.72 3.46
C ALA A 35 -23.53 17.42 3.37
N ALA A 36 -23.39 18.60 3.99
CA ALA A 36 -22.13 19.31 4.07
C ALA A 36 -21.07 18.54 4.87
N GLY A 37 -21.45 17.96 6.02
CA GLY A 37 -20.57 17.15 6.85
C GLY A 37 -20.14 15.83 6.18
N ALA A 38 -21.03 15.19 5.41
CA ALA A 38 -20.70 14.01 4.62
C ALA A 38 -19.71 14.34 3.49
N ALA A 39 -19.94 15.43 2.75
CA ALA A 39 -19.06 15.88 1.68
C ALA A 39 -17.67 16.28 2.22
N ALA A 40 -17.64 17.08 3.29
CA ALA A 40 -16.40 17.48 3.95
C ALA A 40 -15.65 16.26 4.52
N GLY A 41 -16.35 15.32 5.16
CA GLY A 41 -15.78 14.09 5.69
C GLY A 41 -15.21 13.16 4.61
N ALA A 42 -15.87 13.07 3.46
CA ALA A 42 -15.39 12.28 2.32
C ALA A 42 -14.10 12.89 1.72
N LEU A 43 -14.06 14.22 1.55
CA LEU A 43 -12.89 14.93 1.06
C LEU A 43 -11.70 14.82 2.02
N ALA A 44 -11.94 15.07 3.32
CA ALA A 44 -10.91 14.95 4.35
C ALA A 44 -10.40 13.52 4.50
N GLY A 45 -11.30 12.52 4.48
CA GLY A 45 -10.93 11.11 4.49
C GLY A 45 -10.13 10.70 3.25
N GLY A 46 -10.47 11.22 2.08
CA GLY A 46 -9.70 11.02 0.85
C GLY A 46 -8.29 11.62 0.92
N ALA A 47 -8.16 12.84 1.44
CA ALA A 47 -6.86 13.51 1.61
C ALA A 47 -5.97 12.80 2.63
N ALA A 48 -6.54 12.37 3.77
CA ALA A 48 -5.81 11.61 4.79
C ALA A 48 -5.26 10.29 4.25
N ARG A 49 -6.08 9.54 3.49
CA ARG A 49 -5.64 8.29 2.84
C ARG A 49 -4.45 8.52 1.92
N ARG A 50 -4.48 9.57 1.08
CA ARG A 50 -3.35 9.88 0.19
C ARG A 50 -2.08 10.15 0.98
N ARG A 51 -2.17 10.92 2.08
CA ARG A 51 -1.02 11.22 2.93
C ARG A 51 -0.44 9.95 3.57
N THR A 52 -1.29 9.09 4.14
CA THR A 52 -0.86 7.82 4.71
C THR A 52 -0.28 6.87 3.66
N GLN A 53 -0.81 6.89 2.41
CA GLN A 53 -0.24 6.08 1.32
C GLN A 53 1.14 6.60 0.90
N HIS A 54 1.37 7.91 0.89
CA HIS A 54 2.69 8.48 0.62
C HIS A 54 3.70 8.12 1.72
N GLU A 55 3.30 8.18 2.99
CA GLU A 55 4.13 7.80 4.12
C GLU A 55 4.44 6.28 4.11
N ALA A 56 3.42 5.46 3.84
CA ALA A 56 3.58 4.02 3.72
C ALA A 56 4.48 3.63 2.54
N ALA A 57 4.34 4.29 1.38
CA ALA A 57 5.16 3.99 0.19
C ALA A 57 6.66 4.25 0.45
N ALA A 58 6.99 5.34 1.15
CA ALA A 58 8.37 5.63 1.54
C ALA A 58 8.96 4.54 2.45
N GLN A 59 8.15 4.06 3.41
CA GLN A 59 8.55 2.99 4.33
C GLN A 59 8.67 1.62 3.62
N GLN A 60 7.75 1.34 2.69
CA GLN A 60 7.72 0.11 1.90
C GLN A 60 8.92 0.00 0.96
N GLN A 61 9.35 1.11 0.37
CA GLN A 61 10.49 1.14 -0.54
C GLN A 61 11.80 0.77 0.18
N GLN A 62 11.96 1.21 1.43
CA GLN A 62 13.12 0.86 2.25
C GLN A 62 13.14 -0.63 2.65
N GLN A 63 11.97 -1.19 2.98
CA GLN A 63 11.83 -2.61 3.29
C GLN A 63 11.99 -3.52 2.06
N GLN A 64 11.48 -3.11 0.89
CA GLN A 64 11.65 -3.87 -0.35
C GLN A 64 13.12 -3.93 -0.80
N ALA A 65 13.87 -2.84 -0.64
CA ALA A 65 15.29 -2.82 -0.99
C ALA A 65 16.10 -3.82 -0.14
N ALA A 66 15.87 -3.85 1.18
CA ALA A 66 16.55 -4.78 2.08
C ALA A 66 16.18 -6.25 1.78
N ALA A 67 14.90 -6.54 1.52
CA ALA A 67 14.43 -7.88 1.18
C ALA A 67 14.97 -8.36 -0.19
N ALA A 68 15.02 -7.48 -1.19
CA ALA A 68 15.57 -7.78 -2.50
C ALA A 68 17.07 -8.11 -2.41
N GLN A 69 17.82 -7.40 -1.56
CA GLN A 69 19.25 -7.62 -1.38
C GLN A 69 19.57 -9.00 -0.76
N GLN A 70 18.78 -9.43 0.24
CA GLN A 70 18.89 -10.78 0.81
C GLN A 70 18.51 -11.87 -0.19
N ALA A 71 17.43 -11.68 -0.94
CA ALA A 71 17.02 -12.63 -1.98
C ALA A 71 18.10 -12.75 -3.07
N GLN A 72 18.69 -11.64 -3.51
CA GLN A 72 19.72 -11.62 -4.53
C GLN A 72 21.01 -12.31 -4.06
N ALA A 73 21.40 -12.16 -2.79
CA ALA A 73 22.54 -12.85 -2.21
C ALA A 73 22.34 -14.38 -2.19
N SER A 74 21.15 -14.86 -1.80
CA SER A 74 20.84 -16.30 -1.82
C SER A 74 20.84 -16.89 -3.23
N ILE A 75 20.30 -16.17 -4.22
CA ILE A 75 20.30 -16.59 -5.62
C ILE A 75 21.72 -16.59 -6.19
N ALA A 76 22.54 -15.59 -5.85
CA ALA A 76 23.93 -15.53 -6.27
C ALA A 76 24.75 -16.72 -5.72
N GLN A 77 24.53 -17.10 -4.46
CA GLN A 77 25.17 -18.30 -3.88
C GLN A 77 24.75 -19.58 -4.60
N GLN A 78 23.44 -19.78 -4.83
CA GLN A 78 22.94 -20.96 -5.53
C GLN A 78 23.51 -21.06 -6.96
N LYS A 79 23.57 -19.94 -7.69
CA LYS A 79 24.19 -19.88 -9.01
C LYS A 79 25.68 -20.19 -8.97
N ALA A 80 26.41 -19.66 -8.00
CA ALA A 80 27.84 -19.94 -7.86
C ALA A 80 28.09 -21.44 -7.59
N THR A 81 27.31 -22.06 -6.71
CA THR A 81 27.41 -23.51 -6.45
C THR A 81 27.02 -24.33 -7.67
N TYR A 82 25.93 -23.98 -8.35
CA TYR A 82 25.49 -24.64 -9.57
C TYR A 82 26.55 -24.56 -10.68
N ASN A 83 27.06 -23.36 -10.94
CA ASN A 83 28.09 -23.13 -11.96
C ASN A 83 29.35 -23.93 -11.67
N LYS A 84 29.77 -24.01 -10.40
CA LYS A 84 30.94 -24.81 -9.98
C LYS A 84 30.72 -26.31 -10.20
N ALA A 85 29.55 -26.83 -9.85
CA ALA A 85 29.23 -28.24 -10.08
C ALA A 85 29.11 -28.56 -11.57
N PHE A 86 28.53 -27.64 -12.34
CA PHE A 86 28.35 -27.76 -13.78
C PHE A 86 29.70 -27.71 -14.53
N SER A 87 30.59 -26.78 -14.17
CA SER A 87 31.93 -26.68 -14.76
C SER A 87 32.74 -27.94 -14.47
N ALA A 88 32.71 -28.46 -13.24
CA ALA A 88 33.41 -29.71 -12.88
C ALA A 88 32.90 -30.93 -13.68
N CYS A 89 31.59 -31.02 -13.93
CA CYS A 89 31.00 -32.09 -14.73
C CYS A 89 31.41 -32.00 -16.21
N LEU A 90 31.45 -30.80 -16.78
CA LEU A 90 31.86 -30.56 -18.15
C LEU A 90 33.36 -30.76 -18.37
N GLU A 91 34.19 -30.31 -17.44
CA GLU A 91 35.64 -30.56 -17.42
C GLU A 91 35.93 -32.07 -17.36
N GLY A 92 35.21 -32.83 -16.53
CA GLY A 92 35.32 -34.28 -16.47
C GLY A 92 34.91 -35.01 -17.75
N LYS A 93 34.09 -34.36 -18.61
CA LYS A 93 33.71 -34.85 -19.94
C LYS A 93 34.62 -34.34 -21.07
N GLY A 94 35.68 -33.60 -20.76
CA GLY A 94 36.63 -33.08 -21.74
C GLY A 94 36.21 -31.75 -22.39
N TYR A 95 35.17 -31.09 -21.88
CA TYR A 95 34.77 -29.75 -22.31
C TYR A 95 35.47 -28.69 -21.45
N THR A 96 36.27 -27.82 -22.06
CA THR A 96 36.91 -26.69 -21.37
C THR A 96 35.91 -25.56 -21.17
N VAL A 97 35.50 -25.30 -19.93
CA VAL A 97 34.61 -24.19 -19.57
C VAL A 97 35.47 -23.03 -19.05
N ARG A 98 35.56 -21.93 -19.80
CA ARG A 98 36.26 -20.70 -19.41
C ARG A 98 35.27 -19.58 -19.09
#